data_AF-A0A552QR70-F1
#
_entry.id   AF-A0A552QR70-F1
#
_cell.length_a   1.000
_cell.length_b   1.000
_cell.length_c   1.000
_cell.angle_alpha   90.00
_cell.angle_beta   90.00
_cell.angle_gamma   90.00
#
_symmetry.space_group_name_H-M   'P 1'
#
loop_
_entity.id
_entity.type
_entity.pdbx_description
1 polymer ?
#
loop_
_entity_poly.entity_id
_entity_poly.type
_entity_poly.pdbx_seq_one_letter_code
_entity_poly.pdbx_strand_id
1 'polypeptide(L)'
;MTVRFTARVAGTEIDPDGYFTEAGLSETEDGSGFILSFMSGEEDPDDQEVALGMDTHCLVTAGQGTAYGCVREAVLEGNVLRVVLDPGALESLRLEDCEIEAVIEAPAPDVARFREVLAQVLAYGRADSLPARVAV
;
A
#
# COMPACT_ATOMS: atom_id res chain seq x y z
N MET A 1 14.11 -10.69 7.83
CA MET A 1 13.62 -10.56 9.22
C MET A 1 12.32 -9.77 9.18
N THR A 2 11.21 -10.46 8.96
CA THR A 2 9.91 -9.85 8.64
C THR A 2 9.41 -8.86 9.70
N VAL A 3 8.99 -7.67 9.27
CA VAL A 3 8.29 -6.70 10.13
C VAL A 3 6.85 -7.17 10.34
N ARG A 4 6.40 -7.25 11.59
CA ARG A 4 5.04 -7.72 11.90
C ARG A 4 4.33 -6.76 12.83
N PHE A 5 3.08 -6.42 12.50
CA PHE A 5 2.22 -5.58 13.33
C PHE A 5 0.76 -6.02 13.27
N THR A 6 -0.06 -5.54 14.21
CA THR A 6 -1.51 -5.78 14.22
C THR A 6 -2.22 -4.50 13.81
N ALA A 7 -2.84 -4.51 12.63
CA ALA A 7 -3.67 -3.41 12.16
C ALA A 7 -5.06 -3.50 12.80
N ARG A 8 -5.42 -2.51 13.61
CA ARG A 8 -6.75 -2.40 14.22
C ARG A 8 -7.73 -1.61 13.36
N VAL A 9 -7.20 -0.87 12.38
CA VAL A 9 -7.98 -0.08 11.43
C VAL A 9 -7.61 -0.51 10.04
N ALA A 10 -8.64 -0.70 9.22
CA ALA A 10 -8.56 -0.80 7.78
C ALA A 10 -9.39 0.34 7.20
N GLY A 11 -8.75 1.23 6.44
CA GLY A 11 -9.36 2.43 5.89
C GLY A 11 -9.26 2.46 4.38
N THR A 12 -10.19 3.17 3.74
CA THR A 12 -10.11 3.48 2.32
C THR A 12 -10.58 4.91 2.10
N GLU A 13 -9.91 5.63 1.21
CA GLU A 13 -10.33 6.95 0.76
C GLU A 13 -10.33 6.95 -0.77
N ILE A 14 -11.40 7.47 -1.36
CA ILE A 14 -11.48 7.71 -2.80
C ILE A 14 -11.84 9.17 -2.92
N ASP A 15 -10.93 9.94 -3.50
CA ASP A 15 -11.15 11.36 -3.69
C ASP A 15 -12.33 11.58 -4.65
N PRO A 16 -13.36 12.35 -4.25
CA PRO A 16 -14.56 12.55 -5.06
C PRO A 16 -14.29 13.32 -6.37
N ASP A 17 -13.18 14.06 -6.43
CA ASP A 17 -12.73 14.77 -7.62
C ASP A 17 -11.79 13.90 -8.50
N GLY A 18 -11.49 12.66 -8.07
CA GLY A 18 -10.74 11.66 -8.82
C GLY A 18 -9.21 11.80 -8.72
N TYR A 19 -8.69 12.55 -7.75
CA TYR A 19 -7.24 12.75 -7.67
C TYR A 19 -6.47 11.52 -7.16
N PHE A 20 -7.04 10.77 -6.22
CA PHE A 20 -6.39 9.61 -5.66
C PHE A 20 -7.36 8.57 -5.11
N THR A 21 -6.86 7.34 -5.03
CA THR A 21 -7.46 6.23 -4.30
C THR A 21 -6.45 5.71 -3.29
N GLU A 22 -6.90 5.51 -2.05
CA GLU A 22 -6.09 5.04 -0.92
C GLU A 22 -6.70 3.80 -0.27
N ALA A 23 -5.85 2.83 0.04
CA ALA A 23 -6.15 1.73 0.96
C ALA A 23 -5.11 1.71 2.08
N GLY A 24 -5.55 1.80 3.34
CA GLY A 24 -4.68 1.96 4.50
C GLY A 24 -4.90 0.93 5.61
N LEU A 25 -3.83 0.60 6.33
CA LEU A 25 -3.82 -0.15 7.57
C LEU A 25 -3.05 0.63 8.65
N SER A 26 -3.57 0.65 9.87
CA SER A 26 -2.86 1.24 11.02
C SER A 26 -3.04 0.43 12.30
N GLU A 27 -2.04 0.49 13.19
CA GLU A 27 -2.12 -0.11 14.53
C GLU A 27 -3.19 0.53 15.41
N THR A 28 -3.48 1.82 15.18
CA THR A 28 -4.38 2.63 16.01
C THR A 28 -5.27 3.54 15.19
N GLU A 29 -6.39 3.97 15.76
CA GLU A 29 -7.36 4.90 15.15
C GLU A 29 -6.82 6.31 14.92
N ASP A 30 -5.83 6.73 15.71
CA ASP A 30 -5.18 8.04 15.56
C ASP A 30 -4.02 8.04 14.56
N GLY A 31 -3.76 6.91 13.89
CA GLY A 31 -2.68 6.76 12.91
C GLY A 31 -1.28 6.75 13.52
N SER A 32 -1.16 6.63 14.84
CA SER A 32 0.11 6.41 15.51
C SER A 32 0.60 4.96 15.37
N GLY A 33 1.89 4.74 15.65
CA GLY A 33 2.50 3.42 15.48
C GLY A 33 2.81 3.11 14.01
N PHE A 34 2.68 1.84 13.65
CA PHE A 34 2.93 1.35 12.30
C PHE A 34 1.72 1.58 11.39
N ILE A 35 1.99 2.13 10.21
CA ILE A 35 0.99 2.37 9.18
C ILE A 35 1.50 1.87 7.82
N LEU A 36 0.57 1.39 7.01
CA LEU A 36 0.77 1.12 5.58
C LEU A 36 -0.35 1.80 4.83
N SER A 37 -0.04 2.79 4.01
CA SER A 37 -0.99 3.46 3.13
C SER A 37 -0.57 3.27 1.68
N PHE A 38 -1.39 2.56 0.92
CA PHE A 38 -1.20 2.33 -0.51
C PHE A 38 -2.05 3.34 -1.25
N MET A 39 -1.44 4.13 -2.14
CA MET A 39 -2.14 5.16 -2.90
C MET A 39 -1.83 5.04 -4.38
N SER A 40 -2.82 5.35 -5.22
CA SER A 40 -2.65 5.55 -6.66
C SER A 40 -3.41 6.79 -7.12
N GLY A 41 -3.02 7.35 -8.26
CA GLY A 41 -3.88 8.27 -8.99
C GLY A 41 -5.06 7.54 -9.64
N GLU A 42 -5.97 8.29 -10.27
CA GLU A 42 -6.96 7.73 -11.21
C GLU A 42 -6.66 8.05 -12.68
N GLU A 43 -6.01 9.19 -12.96
CA GLU A 43 -5.69 9.61 -14.34
C GLU A 43 -4.47 8.87 -14.90
N ASP A 44 -4.36 8.78 -16.23
CA ASP A 44 -3.13 8.26 -16.84
C ASP A 44 -1.95 9.20 -16.51
N PRO A 45 -0.79 8.66 -16.09
CA PRO A 45 0.33 9.47 -15.66
C PRO A 45 0.91 10.30 -16.81
N ASP A 46 1.27 11.54 -16.52
CA ASP A 46 1.86 12.45 -17.50
C ASP A 46 3.35 12.16 -17.78
N ASP A 47 3.92 12.82 -18.78
CA ASP A 47 5.34 12.62 -19.16
C ASP A 47 6.32 12.92 -18.02
N GLN A 48 5.96 13.84 -17.11
CA GLN A 48 6.79 14.19 -15.96
C GLN A 48 6.71 13.10 -14.89
N GLU A 49 5.52 12.59 -14.60
CA GLU A 49 5.32 11.48 -13.66
C GLU A 49 6.04 10.22 -14.13
N VAL A 50 5.97 9.91 -15.42
CA VAL A 50 6.74 8.82 -16.02
C VAL A 50 8.25 9.07 -15.88
N ALA A 51 8.72 10.30 -16.13
CA ALA A 51 10.14 10.62 -15.98
C ALA A 51 10.63 10.53 -14.52
N LEU A 52 9.74 10.72 -13.56
CA LEU A 52 10.02 10.64 -12.12
C LEU A 52 9.76 9.25 -11.53
N GLY A 53 9.22 8.30 -12.30
CA GLY A 53 8.83 6.98 -11.81
C GLY A 53 7.61 7.00 -10.88
N MET A 54 6.79 8.06 -10.98
CA MET A 54 5.56 8.28 -10.21
C MET A 54 4.32 7.73 -10.93
N ASP A 55 4.52 7.07 -12.06
CA ASP A 55 3.49 6.51 -12.94
C ASP A 55 2.90 5.17 -12.45
N THR A 56 2.83 4.99 -11.13
CA THR A 56 2.36 3.76 -10.46
C THR A 56 1.93 4.09 -9.02
N HIS A 57 1.42 3.09 -8.32
CA HIS A 57 1.09 3.20 -6.90
C HIS A 57 2.29 3.63 -6.06
N CYS A 58 2.03 4.32 -4.95
CA CYS A 58 3.01 4.53 -3.89
C CYS A 58 2.60 3.85 -2.60
N LEU A 59 3.60 3.53 -1.78
CA LEU A 59 3.44 3.08 -0.41
C LEU A 59 3.96 4.18 0.53
N VAL A 60 3.17 4.50 1.53
CA VAL A 60 3.51 5.41 2.61
C VAL A 60 3.51 4.70 3.95
N THR A 61 4.56 4.92 4.72
CA THR A 61 4.78 4.40 6.07
C THR A 61 4.85 5.54 7.10
N ALA A 62 4.99 5.18 8.37
CA ALA A 62 5.07 6.13 9.47
C ALA A 62 6.18 7.19 9.26
N GLY A 63 5.90 8.44 9.63
CA GLY A 63 6.84 9.54 9.46
C GLY A 63 7.01 9.99 8.00
N GLN A 64 6.00 9.73 7.15
CA GLN A 64 5.98 10.08 5.73
C GLN A 64 7.11 9.43 4.92
N GLY A 65 7.48 8.19 5.28
CA GLY A 65 8.34 7.38 4.40
C GLY A 65 7.54 7.03 3.15
N THR A 66 8.07 7.31 1.95
CA THR A 66 7.32 7.17 0.70
C THR A 66 8.18 6.55 -0.38
N ALA A 67 7.64 5.57 -1.09
CA ALA A 67 8.27 4.99 -2.28
C ALA A 67 7.21 4.61 -3.32
N TYR A 68 7.51 4.84 -4.59
CA TYR A 68 6.65 4.51 -5.74
C TYR A 68 7.04 3.15 -6.32
N GLY A 69 6.05 2.36 -6.73
CA GLY A 69 6.24 1.08 -7.42
C GLY A 69 7.01 0.03 -6.62
N CYS A 70 7.08 0.19 -5.30
CA CYS A 70 7.97 -0.63 -4.47
C CYS A 70 7.37 -1.97 -4.08
N VAL A 71 6.07 -2.21 -4.29
CA VAL A 71 5.41 -3.48 -3.94
C VAL A 71 5.70 -4.53 -5.02
N ARG A 72 6.34 -5.62 -4.62
CA ARG A 72 6.63 -6.78 -5.48
C ARG A 72 5.57 -7.87 -5.35
N GLU A 73 5.11 -8.12 -4.12
CA GLU A 73 4.02 -9.06 -3.84
C GLU A 73 3.07 -8.48 -2.78
N ALA A 74 1.77 -8.70 -2.95
CA ALA A 74 0.76 -8.47 -1.93
C ALA A 74 -0.22 -9.66 -1.91
N VAL A 75 -0.27 -10.35 -0.78
CA VAL A 75 -1.10 -11.55 -0.61
C VAL A 75 -1.83 -11.45 0.72
N LEU A 76 -3.16 -11.50 0.69
CA LEU A 76 -3.99 -11.43 1.89
C LEU A 76 -4.79 -12.72 2.09
N GLU A 77 -4.26 -13.56 2.97
CA GLU A 77 -4.81 -14.86 3.35
C GLU A 77 -5.50 -14.76 4.72
N GLY A 78 -6.80 -15.06 4.77
CA GLY A 78 -7.60 -14.90 5.99
C GLY A 78 -7.63 -13.44 6.45
N ASN A 79 -6.95 -13.14 7.55
CA ASN A 79 -6.79 -11.78 8.07
C ASN A 79 -5.33 -11.32 8.09
N VAL A 80 -4.42 -11.96 7.35
CA VAL A 80 -3.00 -11.58 7.31
C VAL A 80 -2.63 -11.10 5.92
N LEU A 81 -2.28 -9.81 5.81
CA LEU A 81 -1.70 -9.24 4.60
C LEU A 81 -0.19 -9.40 4.67
N ARG A 82 0.39 -10.13 3.72
CA ARG A 82 1.82 -10.22 3.49
C ARG A 82 2.20 -9.34 2.30
N VAL A 83 3.14 -8.43 2.52
CA VAL A 83 3.67 -7.52 1.50
C VAL A 83 5.17 -7.77 1.38
N VAL A 84 5.65 -7.93 0.14
CA VAL A 84 7.07 -8.01 -0.17
C VAL A 84 7.44 -6.77 -0.98
N LEU A 85 8.44 -6.04 -0.50
CA LEU A 85 8.88 -4.78 -1.06
C LEU A 85 10.19 -4.94 -1.85
N ASP A 86 10.49 -3.97 -2.70
CA ASP A 86 11.82 -3.78 -3.25
C ASP A 86 12.80 -3.38 -2.13
N PRO A 87 13.91 -4.14 -1.92
CA PRO A 87 14.94 -3.76 -0.97
C PRO A 87 15.51 -2.35 -1.19
N GLY A 88 15.49 -1.84 -2.43
CA GLY A 88 15.93 -0.48 -2.76
C GLY A 88 15.04 0.62 -2.16
N ALA A 89 13.80 0.31 -1.77
CA ALA A 89 12.86 1.27 -1.21
C ALA A 89 12.93 1.38 0.32
N LEU A 90 13.67 0.50 1.01
CA LEU A 90 13.67 0.40 2.47
C LEU A 90 14.12 1.68 3.17
N GLU A 91 15.16 2.33 2.65
CA GLU A 91 15.65 3.60 3.19
C GLU A 91 14.58 4.69 3.11
N SER A 92 13.93 4.83 1.93
CA SER A 92 12.86 5.80 1.70
C SER A 92 11.63 5.54 2.57
N LEU A 93 11.31 4.26 2.80
CA LEU A 93 10.19 3.82 3.65
C LEU A 93 10.56 3.76 5.14
N ARG A 94 11.83 4.00 5.49
CA ARG A 94 12.35 3.92 6.87
C ARG A 94 12.09 2.56 7.51
N LEU A 95 12.23 1.51 6.71
CA LEU A 95 12.06 0.12 7.12
C LEU A 95 13.41 -0.58 7.16
N GLU A 96 13.50 -1.57 8.03
CA GLU A 96 14.71 -2.41 8.16
C GLU A 96 14.59 -3.69 7.33
N ASP A 97 13.39 -4.04 6.85
CA ASP A 97 13.12 -5.28 6.14
C ASP A 97 12.10 -5.12 5.01
N CYS A 98 12.23 -5.97 3.99
CA CYS A 98 11.37 -5.94 2.81
C CYS A 98 10.10 -6.76 2.95
N GLU A 99 9.99 -7.62 3.95
CA GLU A 99 8.79 -8.39 4.20
C GLU A 99 7.99 -7.80 5.36
N ILE A 100 6.71 -7.54 5.11
CA ILE A 100 5.77 -7.03 6.12
C ILE A 100 4.60 -7.99 6.24
N GLU A 101 4.25 -8.34 7.48
CA GLU A 101 3.03 -9.07 7.82
C GLU A 101 2.12 -8.20 8.71
N ALA A 102 0.98 -7.79 8.16
CA ALA A 102 -0.06 -7.10 8.91
C ALA A 102 -1.17 -8.08 9.29
N VAL A 103 -1.33 -8.34 10.59
CA VAL A 103 -2.50 -9.06 11.11
C VAL A 103 -3.64 -8.06 11.27
N ILE A 104 -4.74 -8.26 10.55
CA ILE A 104 -5.86 -7.33 10.52
C ILE A 104 -6.92 -7.77 11.54
N GLU A 105 -7.16 -6.91 12.52
CA GLU A 105 -8.19 -7.02 13.56
C GLU A 105 -9.20 -5.87 13.48
N ALA A 106 -9.50 -5.42 12.26
CA ALA A 106 -10.52 -4.43 11.95
C ALA A 106 -11.89 -5.09 11.68
N PRO A 107 -13.01 -4.32 11.70
CA PRO A 107 -14.31 -4.84 11.34
C PRO A 107 -14.33 -5.47 9.94
N ALA A 108 -15.00 -6.63 9.81
CA ALA A 108 -15.12 -7.36 8.55
C ALA A 108 -15.57 -6.53 7.32
N PRO A 109 -16.55 -5.59 7.41
CA PRO A 109 -16.90 -4.76 6.26
C PRO A 109 -15.76 -3.84 5.81
N ASP A 110 -14.97 -3.32 6.76
CA ASP A 110 -13.85 -2.44 6.46
C ASP A 110 -12.72 -3.22 5.79
N VAL A 111 -12.45 -4.44 6.27
CA VAL A 111 -11.48 -5.35 5.63
C VAL A 111 -11.91 -5.73 4.21
N ALA A 112 -13.19 -6.00 4.00
CA ALA A 112 -13.71 -6.30 2.66
C ALA A 112 -13.51 -5.10 1.71
N ARG A 113 -13.81 -3.89 2.19
CA ARG A 113 -13.62 -2.67 1.39
C ARG A 113 -12.14 -2.40 1.11
N PHE A 114 -11.29 -2.56 2.12
CA PHE A 114 -9.84 -2.45 1.97
C PHE A 114 -9.29 -3.40 0.91
N ARG A 115 -9.74 -4.66 0.87
CA ARG A 115 -9.32 -5.64 -0.16
C ARG A 115 -9.62 -5.16 -1.58
N GLU A 116 -10.84 -4.70 -1.80
CA GLU A 116 -11.28 -4.21 -3.10
C GLU A 116 -10.43 -3.02 -3.57
N VAL A 117 -10.23 -2.05 -2.69
CA VAL A 117 -9.49 -0.82 -3.02
C VAL A 117 -8.00 -1.09 -3.16
N LEU A 118 -7.41 -1.94 -2.31
CA LEU A 118 -6.02 -2.35 -2.44
C LEU A 118 -5.75 -3.03 -3.79
N ALA A 119 -6.67 -3.88 -4.26
CA ALA A 119 -6.56 -4.52 -5.57
C ALA A 119 -6.57 -3.48 -6.70
N GLN A 120 -7.37 -2.40 -6.57
CA GLN A 120 -7.42 -1.31 -7.54
C GLN A 120 -6.11 -0.52 -7.54
N VAL A 121 -5.63 -0.10 -6.37
CA VAL A 121 -4.38 0.65 -6.21
C VAL A 121 -3.19 -0.12 -6.80
N LEU A 122 -3.06 -1.40 -6.47
CA LEU A 122 -1.94 -2.23 -6.94
C LEU A 122 -2.04 -2.62 -8.42
N ALA A 123 -3.17 -2.37 -9.07
CA ALA A 123 -3.36 -2.55 -10.51
C ALA A 123 -3.06 -1.27 -11.31
N TYR A 124 -2.81 -0.14 -10.64
CA TYR A 124 -2.51 1.13 -11.28
C TYR A 124 -1.03 1.27 -11.62
N GLY A 125 -0.77 1.69 -12.87
CA GLY A 125 0.56 2.01 -13.38
C GLY A 125 0.97 1.19 -14.60
N ARG A 126 2.18 1.44 -15.11
CA ARG A 126 2.73 0.67 -16.25
C ARG A 126 2.93 -0.80 -15.89
N ALA A 127 2.82 -1.67 -16.89
CA ALA A 127 2.91 -3.13 -16.70
C ALA A 127 4.23 -3.60 -16.06
N ASP A 128 5.33 -2.88 -16.26
CA ASP A 128 6.63 -3.15 -15.62
C ASP A 128 6.76 -2.61 -14.20
N SER A 129 5.83 -1.76 -13.77
CA SER A 129 5.73 -1.14 -12.44
C SER A 129 4.66 -1.80 -11.55
N LEU A 130 3.94 -2.81 -12.06
CA LEU A 130 2.95 -3.57 -11.30
C LEU A 130 3.62 -4.66 -10.45
N PRO A 131 3.04 -5.00 -9.28
CA PRO A 131 3.53 -6.12 -8.49
C PRO A 131 3.46 -7.43 -9.29
N ALA A 132 4.49 -8.27 -9.14
CA ALA A 132 4.54 -9.58 -9.80
C ALA A 132 3.45 -10.54 -9.31
N ARG A 133 2.93 -10.32 -8.10
CA ARG A 133 1.85 -11.13 -7.51
C ARG A 133 0.93 -10.27 -6.65
N VAL A 134 -0.35 -10.28 -6.99
CA VAL A 134 -1.44 -9.71 -6.17
C VAL A 134 -2.51 -10.79 -5.96
N ALA A 135 -2.82 -11.09 -4.70
CA ALA A 135 -3.88 -12.01 -4.30
C ALA A 135 -4.52 -11.51 -3.00
N VAL A 136 -5.34 -10.48 -3.13
CA VAL A 136 -5.99 -9.77 -2.00
C VAL A 136 -7.51 -9.85 -2.06
#